data_AF-A0A2M9Z7K0-F1
#
_entry.id   AF-A0A2M9Z7K0-F1
#
_cell.length_a   1.000
_cell.length_b   1.000
_cell.length_c   1.000
_cell.angle_alpha   90.00
_cell.angle_beta   90.00
_cell.angle_gamma   90.00
#
_symmetry.space_group_name_H-M   'P 1'
#
loop_
_entity.id
_entity.type
_entity.pdbx_description
1 polymer ?
#
loop_
_entity_poly.entity_id
_entity_poly.type
_entity_poly.pdbx_seq_one_letter_code
_entity_poly.pdbx_strand_id
1 'polypeptide(L)'
;MPRYLVLCAIFLFHSVLSAEEITVAVAANFKGPMEEIKIEFQKAFKDTVVPVYGASGQLTSQIKNGAPFDLFLSADMKYPQDLFKTEFAVSSPKPYAIGILILLGTKENKNNSDWKELLLSPEIKHIAVANPASAPYGEAAVQALKHYGIYDALLPKIVFGESITQVNQFIFSESSDFGFTSKSALHSESFQKKQISFQIDPKSYAPIMQGVVMLKSVQGPKKNAIQNFYGFLFTKEVQSILLKYGYELPK
;
A
#
# COMPACT_ATOMS: atom_id res chain seq x y z
N MET A 1 13.43 58.96 -49.95
CA MET A 1 14.07 57.78 -49.33
C MET A 1 13.24 57.35 -48.13
N PRO A 2 12.49 56.22 -48.18
CA PRO A 2 11.76 55.75 -47.00
C PRO A 2 12.68 54.85 -46.15
N ARG A 3 12.76 55.15 -44.85
CA ARG A 3 13.45 54.35 -43.83
C ARG A 3 12.53 53.20 -43.42
N TYR A 4 12.93 51.96 -43.67
CA TYR A 4 12.26 50.78 -43.11
C TYR A 4 12.79 50.53 -41.69
N LEU A 5 11.94 50.72 -40.69
CA LEU A 5 12.16 50.23 -39.33
C LEU A 5 11.85 48.72 -39.31
N VAL A 6 12.87 47.89 -39.13
CA VAL A 6 12.70 46.45 -38.89
C VAL A 6 12.49 46.25 -37.39
N LEU A 7 11.28 45.88 -36.99
CA LEU A 7 10.94 45.54 -35.62
C LEU A 7 11.17 44.03 -35.42
N CYS A 8 12.27 43.66 -34.78
CA CYS A 8 12.51 42.28 -34.34
C CYS A 8 11.63 41.96 -33.12
N ALA A 9 10.59 41.16 -33.31
CA ALA A 9 9.79 40.61 -32.22
C ALA A 9 10.52 39.40 -31.59
N ILE A 10 11.01 39.58 -30.37
CA ILE A 10 11.59 38.52 -29.55
C ILE A 10 10.44 37.69 -28.98
N PHE A 11 10.21 36.48 -29.53
CA PHE A 11 9.30 35.50 -28.95
C PHE A 11 9.96 34.85 -27.72
N LEU A 12 9.65 35.37 -26.53
CA LEU A 12 9.96 34.71 -25.26
C LEU A 12 9.06 33.47 -25.11
N PHE A 13 9.58 32.30 -25.47
CA PHE A 13 8.99 31.01 -25.10
C PHE A 13 8.98 30.90 -23.57
N HIS A 14 7.86 31.29 -22.96
CA HIS A 14 7.58 30.93 -21.58
C HIS A 14 7.20 29.46 -21.57
N SER A 15 8.14 28.60 -21.16
CA SER A 15 7.80 27.25 -20.72
C SER A 15 6.92 27.39 -19.48
N VAL A 16 5.60 27.30 -19.69
CA VAL A 16 4.63 27.21 -18.61
C VAL A 16 4.96 25.90 -17.87
N LEU A 17 5.56 26.02 -16.69
CA LEU A 17 5.79 24.91 -15.79
C LEU A 17 4.42 24.46 -15.27
N SER A 18 3.74 23.63 -16.05
CA SER A 18 2.46 23.03 -15.65
C SER A 18 2.73 21.94 -14.63
N ALA A 19 1.96 21.92 -13.55
CA ALA A 19 2.03 20.85 -12.57
C ALA A 19 1.48 19.57 -13.22
N GLU A 20 2.26 18.49 -13.19
CA GLU A 20 1.85 17.21 -13.75
C GLU A 20 1.06 16.39 -12.72
N GLU A 21 0.17 15.55 -13.21
CA GLU A 21 -0.54 14.56 -12.38
C GLU A 21 0.04 13.17 -12.57
N ILE A 22 0.55 12.57 -11.49
CA ILE A 22 1.13 11.23 -11.48
C ILE A 22 0.11 10.26 -10.92
N THR A 23 -0.36 9.31 -11.74
CA THR A 23 -1.32 8.29 -11.28
C THR A 23 -0.58 7.08 -10.75
N VAL A 24 -0.83 6.73 -9.48
CA VAL A 24 -0.05 5.70 -8.78
C VAL A 24 -0.98 4.58 -8.32
N ALA A 25 -0.73 3.36 -8.77
CA ALA A 25 -1.40 2.18 -8.22
C ALA A 25 -0.76 1.81 -6.88
N VAL A 26 -1.53 1.86 -5.80
CA VAL A 26 -1.03 1.71 -4.42
C VAL A 26 -1.75 0.58 -3.70
N ALA A 27 -0.99 -0.35 -3.14
CA ALA A 27 -1.55 -1.38 -2.28
C ALA A 27 -2.32 -0.76 -1.11
N ALA A 28 -3.52 -1.27 -0.84
CA ALA A 28 -4.47 -0.70 0.10
C ALA A 28 -3.93 -0.50 1.54
N ASN A 29 -3.01 -1.35 2.02
CA ASN A 29 -2.40 -1.19 3.34
C ASN A 29 -1.56 0.10 3.46
N PHE A 30 -1.11 0.63 2.31
CA PHE A 30 -0.24 1.80 2.22
C PHE A 30 -1.02 3.12 2.09
N LYS A 31 -2.35 3.10 2.20
CA LYS A 31 -3.21 4.29 2.09
C LYS A 31 -2.82 5.40 3.07
N GLY A 32 -2.73 5.10 4.37
CA GLY A 32 -2.36 6.10 5.40
C GLY A 32 -1.07 6.85 5.09
N PRO A 33 0.08 6.14 4.95
CA PRO A 33 1.34 6.77 4.55
C PRO A 33 1.25 7.54 3.24
N MET A 34 0.59 7.00 2.22
CA MET A 34 0.49 7.62 0.91
C MET A 34 -0.26 8.96 0.95
N GLU A 35 -1.30 9.08 1.78
CA GLU A 35 -2.03 10.34 1.95
C GLU A 35 -1.15 11.44 2.55
N GLU A 36 -0.20 11.11 3.42
CA GLU A 36 0.79 12.05 3.96
C GLU A 36 1.93 12.33 2.96
N ILE A 37 2.45 11.28 2.32
CA ILE A 37 3.53 11.38 1.33
C ILE A 37 3.13 12.27 0.15
N LYS A 38 1.89 12.18 -0.34
CA LYS A 38 1.47 13.04 -1.47
C LYS A 38 1.43 14.52 -1.10
N ILE A 39 1.10 14.85 0.15
CA ILE A 39 1.09 16.22 0.65
C ILE A 39 2.52 16.76 0.72
N GLU A 40 3.44 16.01 1.31
CA GLU A 40 4.85 16.43 1.40
C GLU A 40 5.52 16.49 0.02
N PHE A 41 5.20 15.56 -0.88
CA PHE A 41 5.68 15.60 -2.26
C PHE A 41 5.20 16.86 -2.99
N GLN A 42 3.91 17.21 -2.88
CA GLN A 42 3.34 18.36 -3.56
C GLN A 42 3.98 19.68 -3.09
N LYS A 43 4.33 19.78 -1.79
CA LYS A 43 5.07 20.94 -1.27
C LYS A 43 6.47 21.06 -1.90
N ALA A 44 7.13 19.93 -2.17
CA ALA A 44 8.49 19.91 -2.71
C ALA A 44 8.55 20.12 -4.23
N PHE A 45 7.61 19.57 -5.00
CA PHE A 45 7.70 19.51 -6.47
C PHE A 45 6.54 20.20 -7.22
N LYS A 46 5.49 20.66 -6.54
CA LYS A 46 4.24 21.23 -7.10
C LYS A 46 3.38 20.26 -7.93
N ASP A 47 3.97 19.18 -8.44
CA ASP A 47 3.27 18.06 -9.09
C ASP A 47 2.31 17.36 -8.12
N THR A 48 1.24 16.77 -8.65
CA THR A 48 0.19 16.11 -7.86
C THR A 48 0.27 14.61 -8.02
N VAL A 49 0.11 13.87 -6.92
CA VAL A 49 0.01 12.41 -6.95
C VAL A 49 -1.45 11.99 -6.76
N VAL A 50 -1.95 11.20 -7.70
CA VAL A 50 -3.32 10.65 -7.71
C VAL A 50 -3.23 9.15 -7.42
N PRO A 51 -3.36 8.73 -6.15
CA PRO A 51 -3.29 7.33 -5.79
C PRO A 51 -4.60 6.58 -6.11
N VAL A 52 -4.47 5.38 -6.66
CA VAL A 52 -5.56 4.41 -6.85
C VAL A 52 -5.27 3.21 -5.97
N TYR A 53 -6.15 2.98 -5.00
CA TYR A 53 -5.95 1.96 -3.97
C TYR A 53 -6.63 0.63 -4.32
N GLY A 54 -5.94 -0.49 -4.08
CA GLY A 54 -6.50 -1.83 -4.29
C GLY A 54 -5.61 -2.95 -3.74
N ALA A 55 -6.04 -4.20 -3.89
CA ALA A 55 -5.15 -5.34 -3.62
C ALA A 55 -4.03 -5.40 -4.69
N SER A 56 -2.83 -5.79 -4.29
CA SER A 56 -1.67 -5.84 -5.20
C SER A 56 -1.92 -6.72 -6.43
N GLY A 57 -2.56 -7.88 -6.27
CA GLY A 57 -2.92 -8.74 -7.42
C GLY A 57 -3.97 -8.13 -8.34
N GLN A 58 -4.96 -7.42 -7.78
CA GLN A 58 -5.99 -6.73 -8.58
C GLN A 58 -5.37 -5.59 -9.38
N LEU A 59 -4.55 -4.75 -8.75
CA LEU A 59 -3.83 -3.66 -9.41
C LEU A 59 -2.87 -4.19 -10.49
N THR A 60 -2.18 -5.31 -10.22
CA THR A 60 -1.33 -5.96 -11.22
C THR A 60 -2.13 -6.41 -12.44
N SER A 61 -3.31 -6.99 -12.21
CA SER A 61 -4.20 -7.40 -13.30
C SER A 61 -4.67 -6.18 -14.12
N GLN A 62 -4.98 -5.07 -13.46
CA GLN A 62 -5.33 -3.82 -14.13
C GLN A 62 -4.16 -3.27 -14.97
N ILE A 63 -2.93 -3.27 -14.44
CA ILE A 63 -1.72 -2.86 -15.17
C ILE A 63 -1.55 -3.73 -16.43
N LYS A 64 -1.67 -5.05 -16.29
CA LYS A 64 -1.56 -5.98 -17.43
C LYS A 64 -2.66 -5.79 -18.47
N ASN A 65 -3.85 -5.35 -18.03
CA ASN A 65 -4.97 -5.01 -18.90
C ASN A 65 -4.90 -3.58 -19.47
N GLY A 66 -3.80 -2.85 -19.27
CA GLY A 66 -3.56 -1.54 -19.89
C GLY A 66 -4.06 -0.34 -19.10
N ALA A 67 -4.36 -0.48 -17.80
CA ALA A 67 -4.66 0.66 -16.95
C ALA A 67 -3.46 1.63 -16.93
N PRO A 68 -3.68 2.95 -17.13
CA PRO A 68 -2.61 3.91 -17.41
C PRO A 68 -1.94 4.43 -16.12
N PHE A 69 -1.40 3.53 -15.31
CA PHE A 69 -0.65 3.89 -14.10
C PHE A 69 0.80 4.25 -14.42
N ASP A 70 1.36 5.17 -13.64
CA ASP A 70 2.75 5.64 -13.76
C ASP A 70 3.73 4.89 -12.85
N LEU A 71 3.30 4.64 -11.62
CA LEU A 71 4.02 3.80 -10.68
C LEU A 71 3.09 2.76 -10.08
N PHE A 72 3.69 1.66 -9.63
CA PHE A 72 3.02 0.65 -8.85
C PHE A 72 3.78 0.39 -7.54
N LEU A 73 3.10 0.59 -6.41
CA LEU A 73 3.57 0.29 -5.06
C LEU A 73 2.78 -0.92 -4.54
N SER A 74 3.42 -2.09 -4.52
CA SER A 74 2.84 -3.36 -4.08
C SER A 74 3.12 -3.65 -2.61
N ALA A 75 2.26 -4.44 -1.95
CA ALA A 75 2.50 -4.97 -0.60
C ALA A 75 3.42 -6.19 -0.59
N ASP A 76 4.00 -6.56 -1.74
CA ASP A 76 5.01 -7.60 -1.89
C ASP A 76 6.05 -7.22 -2.95
N MET A 77 7.10 -8.04 -3.08
CA MET A 77 8.04 -7.96 -4.20
C MET A 77 7.59 -8.79 -5.42
N LYS A 78 6.73 -9.78 -5.21
CA LYS A 78 6.30 -10.75 -6.24
C LYS A 78 5.65 -10.05 -7.43
N TYR A 79 4.69 -9.16 -7.20
CA TYR A 79 4.00 -8.48 -8.30
C TYR A 79 4.89 -7.48 -9.06
N PRO A 80 5.68 -6.61 -8.38
CA PRO A 80 6.67 -5.78 -9.08
C PRO A 80 7.68 -6.58 -9.89
N GLN A 81 8.16 -7.72 -9.37
CA GLN A 81 9.07 -8.63 -10.08
C GLN A 81 8.43 -9.25 -11.32
N ASP A 82 7.19 -9.71 -11.20
CA ASP A 82 6.43 -10.24 -12.33
C ASP A 82 6.22 -9.17 -13.42
N LEU A 83 5.82 -7.96 -13.05
CA LEU A 83 5.64 -6.84 -13.99
C LEU A 83 6.95 -6.45 -14.69
N PHE A 84 8.08 -6.50 -13.98
CA PHE A 84 9.39 -6.24 -14.59
C PHE A 84 9.80 -7.36 -15.55
N LYS A 85 9.65 -8.63 -15.14
CA LYS A 85 9.95 -9.80 -15.98
C LYS A 85 9.09 -9.86 -17.25
N THR A 86 7.84 -9.42 -17.14
CA THR A 86 6.87 -9.38 -18.26
C THR A 86 6.89 -8.03 -18.99
N GLU A 87 7.92 -7.21 -18.75
CA GLU A 87 8.19 -5.94 -19.41
C GLU A 87 7.10 -4.86 -19.26
N PHE A 88 6.13 -5.02 -18.34
CA PHE A 88 5.16 -3.97 -18.00
C PHE A 88 5.78 -2.85 -17.15
N ALA A 89 6.81 -3.17 -16.37
CA ALA A 89 7.64 -2.21 -15.65
C ALA A 89 8.97 -1.97 -16.36
N VAL A 90 9.48 -0.75 -16.28
CA VAL A 90 10.75 -0.33 -16.92
C VAL A 90 11.89 -0.11 -15.94
N SER A 91 11.58 0.02 -14.64
CA SER A 91 12.58 0.05 -13.57
C SER A 91 12.67 -1.32 -12.91
N SER A 92 13.87 -1.72 -12.49
CA SER A 92 14.03 -2.86 -11.59
C SER A 92 13.20 -2.66 -10.31
N PRO A 93 12.54 -3.71 -9.80
CA PRO A 93 11.81 -3.65 -8.54
C PRO A 93 12.71 -3.23 -7.39
N LYS A 94 12.27 -2.25 -6.59
CA LYS A 94 13.01 -1.78 -5.43
C LYS A 94 12.16 -1.87 -4.17
N PRO A 95 12.65 -2.49 -3.08
CA PRO A 95 11.92 -2.49 -1.82
C PRO A 95 11.87 -1.08 -1.23
N TYR A 96 10.70 -0.67 -0.74
CA TYR A 96 10.50 0.67 -0.15
C TYR A 96 10.04 0.62 1.31
N ALA A 97 9.44 -0.48 1.75
CA ALA A 97 8.97 -0.67 3.12
C ALA A 97 8.87 -2.17 3.45
N ILE A 98 8.83 -2.49 4.74
CA ILE A 98 8.49 -3.83 5.25
C ILE A 98 7.24 -3.68 6.13
N GLY A 99 6.18 -4.41 5.77
CA GLY A 99 4.90 -4.40 6.45
C GLY A 99 4.88 -5.28 7.70
N ILE A 100 4.11 -4.86 8.71
CA ILE A 100 3.88 -5.64 9.95
C ILE A 100 2.43 -6.12 9.98
N LEU A 101 2.25 -7.44 10.19
CA LEU A 101 0.95 -8.08 10.38
C LEU A 101 0.49 -7.93 11.84
N ILE A 102 -0.77 -7.57 12.03
CA ILE A 102 -1.42 -7.53 13.33
C ILE A 102 -2.78 -8.23 13.26
N LEU A 103 -3.27 -8.67 14.42
CA LEU A 103 -4.67 -8.99 14.62
C LEU A 103 -5.35 -7.77 15.26
N LEU A 104 -6.49 -7.35 14.70
CA LEU A 104 -7.21 -6.17 15.17
C LEU A 104 -8.68 -6.54 15.37
N GLY A 105 -9.29 -6.07 16.45
CA GLY A 105 -10.71 -6.31 16.72
C GLY A 105 -11.29 -5.25 17.66
N THR A 106 -12.62 -5.25 17.75
CA THR A 106 -13.41 -4.34 18.60
C THR A 106 -13.95 -5.02 19.86
N LYS A 107 -13.96 -6.37 19.89
CA LYS A 107 -14.37 -7.14 21.07
C LYS A 107 -13.34 -7.07 22.19
N GLU A 108 -13.85 -7.00 23.43
CA GLU A 108 -13.02 -7.02 24.64
C GLU A 108 -12.33 -8.38 24.85
N ASN A 109 -11.06 -8.36 25.24
CA ASN A 109 -10.30 -9.54 25.67
C ASN A 109 -10.42 -9.66 27.18
N LYS A 110 -11.60 -10.05 27.66
CA LYS A 110 -11.96 -10.05 29.10
C LYS A 110 -11.03 -10.91 29.97
N ASN A 111 -10.44 -11.95 29.38
CA ASN A 111 -9.59 -12.90 30.09
C ASN A 111 -8.09 -12.61 29.92
N ASN A 112 -7.73 -11.51 29.23
CA ASN A 112 -6.34 -11.19 28.87
C ASN A 112 -5.61 -12.37 28.20
N SER A 113 -6.34 -13.16 27.41
CA SER A 113 -5.82 -14.34 26.72
C SER A 113 -4.87 -13.93 25.59
N ASP A 114 -3.91 -14.79 25.26
CA ASP A 114 -3.17 -14.65 24.01
C ASP A 114 -4.13 -14.73 22.81
N TRP A 115 -3.78 -14.06 21.71
CA TRP A 115 -4.64 -13.97 20.54
C TRP A 115 -5.04 -15.35 19.96
N LYS A 116 -4.17 -16.36 20.07
CA LYS A 116 -4.44 -17.71 19.55
C LYS A 116 -5.58 -18.37 20.31
N GLU A 117 -5.51 -18.33 21.63
CA GLU A 117 -6.55 -18.86 22.52
C GLU A 117 -7.86 -18.08 22.35
N LEU A 118 -7.75 -16.75 22.24
CA LEU A 118 -8.89 -15.88 22.00
C LEU A 118 -9.63 -16.26 20.72
N LEU A 119 -8.93 -16.45 19.60
CA LEU A 119 -9.57 -16.83 18.32
C LEU A 119 -10.22 -18.23 18.37
N LEU A 120 -9.65 -19.15 19.15
CA LEU A 120 -10.23 -20.49 19.34
C LEU A 120 -11.50 -20.48 20.20
N SER A 121 -11.68 -19.46 21.05
CA SER A 121 -12.88 -19.31 21.89
C SER A 121 -14.18 -19.44 21.09
N PRO A 122 -15.20 -20.15 21.63
CA PRO A 122 -16.52 -20.23 20.99
C PRO A 122 -17.24 -18.89 20.91
N GLU A 123 -16.80 -17.86 21.64
CA GLU A 123 -17.33 -16.49 21.58
C GLU A 123 -16.94 -15.75 20.30
N ILE A 124 -15.85 -16.19 19.65
CA ILE A 124 -15.40 -15.67 18.37
C ILE A 124 -16.07 -16.47 17.26
N LYS A 125 -16.82 -15.77 16.42
CA LYS A 125 -17.65 -16.29 15.32
C LYS A 125 -17.02 -16.01 13.96
N HIS A 126 -16.48 -14.81 13.75
CA HIS A 126 -15.97 -14.39 12.45
C HIS A 126 -14.59 -13.75 12.55
N ILE A 127 -13.66 -14.24 11.72
CA ILE A 127 -12.28 -13.78 11.64
C ILE A 127 -12.03 -13.33 10.20
N ALA A 128 -11.88 -12.04 9.97
CA ALA A 128 -11.63 -11.50 8.65
C ALA A 128 -10.17 -11.73 8.22
N VAL A 129 -9.99 -12.29 7.02
CA VAL A 129 -8.68 -12.52 6.41
C VAL A 129 -8.74 -12.06 4.95
N ALA A 130 -7.73 -11.34 4.46
CA ALA A 130 -7.72 -10.97 3.04
C ALA A 130 -7.46 -12.23 2.18
N ASN A 131 -7.94 -12.24 0.94
CA ASN A 131 -7.79 -13.39 0.04
C ASN A 131 -6.28 -13.67 -0.19
N PRO A 132 -5.74 -14.81 0.28
CA PRO A 132 -4.31 -15.08 0.23
C PRO A 132 -3.78 -15.25 -1.22
N ALA A 133 -4.66 -15.49 -2.19
CA ALA A 133 -4.25 -15.60 -3.59
C ALA A 133 -3.87 -14.24 -4.22
N SER A 134 -4.43 -13.13 -3.70
CA SER A 134 -4.29 -11.79 -4.30
C SER A 134 -3.70 -10.75 -3.35
N ALA A 135 -3.77 -10.97 -2.04
CA ALA A 135 -3.38 -10.01 -1.01
C ALA A 135 -2.25 -10.56 -0.11
N PRO A 136 -1.06 -9.93 -0.10
CA PRO A 136 0.09 -10.39 0.69
C PRO A 136 -0.16 -10.49 2.20
N TYR A 137 -0.98 -9.59 2.77
CA TYR A 137 -1.38 -9.68 4.18
C TYR A 137 -2.30 -10.87 4.47
N GLY A 138 -3.10 -11.30 3.50
CA GLY A 138 -3.90 -12.52 3.59
C GLY A 138 -3.02 -13.76 3.58
N GLU A 139 -2.03 -13.78 2.69
CA GLU A 139 -1.02 -14.85 2.64
C GLU A 139 -0.24 -14.95 3.97
N ALA A 140 0.24 -13.82 4.49
CA ALA A 140 0.94 -13.77 5.78
C ALA A 140 0.07 -14.24 6.94
N ALA A 141 -1.22 -13.87 6.98
CA ALA A 141 -2.15 -14.35 7.99
C ALA A 141 -2.31 -15.88 7.94
N VAL A 142 -2.51 -16.45 6.75
CA VAL A 142 -2.60 -17.91 6.58
C VAL A 142 -1.31 -18.61 7.01
N GLN A 143 -0.14 -18.04 6.67
CA GLN A 143 1.15 -18.58 7.11
C GLN A 143 1.27 -18.58 8.63
N ALA A 144 0.94 -17.48 9.30
CA ALA A 144 0.97 -17.37 10.76
C ALA A 144 0.03 -18.38 11.43
N LEU A 145 -1.22 -18.48 10.96
CA LEU A 145 -2.20 -19.44 11.49
C LEU A 145 -1.74 -20.89 11.32
N LYS A 146 -1.11 -21.22 10.19
CA LYS A 146 -0.53 -22.55 9.94
C LYS A 146 0.70 -22.81 10.80
N HIS A 147 1.56 -21.82 10.98
CA HIS A 147 2.73 -21.92 11.85
C HIS A 147 2.34 -22.31 13.28
N TYR A 148 1.24 -21.76 13.81
CA TYR A 148 0.71 -22.10 15.13
C TYR A 148 -0.22 -23.32 15.16
N GLY A 149 -0.46 -23.99 14.02
CA GLY A 149 -1.29 -25.19 13.96
C GLY A 149 -2.79 -24.96 14.21
N ILE A 150 -3.29 -23.72 14.13
CA ILE A 150 -4.68 -23.37 14.43
C ILE A 150 -5.52 -23.06 13.18
N TYR A 151 -4.91 -23.06 12.00
CA TYR A 151 -5.58 -22.70 10.74
C TYR A 151 -6.83 -23.55 10.47
N ASP A 152 -6.71 -24.89 10.51
CA ASP A 152 -7.82 -25.78 10.17
C ASP A 152 -8.99 -25.67 11.17
N ALA A 153 -8.68 -25.46 12.45
CA ALA A 153 -9.68 -25.26 13.50
C ALA A 153 -10.42 -23.92 13.34
N LEU A 154 -9.74 -22.89 12.82
CA LEU A 154 -10.32 -21.56 12.59
C LEU A 154 -10.97 -21.42 11.22
N LEU A 155 -10.68 -22.30 10.26
CA LEU A 155 -11.17 -22.21 8.88
C LEU A 155 -12.69 -21.99 8.78
N PRO A 156 -13.56 -22.67 9.57
CA PRO A 156 -15.01 -22.42 9.54
C PRO A 156 -15.43 -21.02 10.03
N LYS A 157 -14.56 -20.33 10.79
CA LYS A 157 -14.78 -18.96 11.29
C LYS A 157 -14.18 -17.90 10.36
N ILE A 158 -13.33 -18.29 9.40
CA ILE A 158 -12.64 -17.33 8.53
C ILE A 158 -13.60 -16.80 7.47
N VAL A 159 -13.70 -15.48 7.40
CA VAL A 159 -14.40 -14.75 6.33
C VAL A 159 -13.35 -14.10 5.45
N PHE A 160 -13.27 -14.54 4.19
CA PHE A 160 -12.31 -13.97 3.24
C PHE A 160 -12.84 -12.67 2.64
N GLY A 161 -12.06 -11.60 2.74
CA GLY A 161 -12.25 -10.36 1.99
C GLY A 161 -11.32 -10.29 0.78
N GLU A 162 -11.74 -9.66 -0.30
CA GLU A 162 -10.96 -9.45 -1.53
C GLU A 162 -9.64 -8.69 -1.29
N SER A 163 -9.59 -7.85 -0.27
CA SER A 163 -8.41 -7.04 0.06
C SER A 163 -8.36 -6.68 1.55
N ILE A 164 -7.23 -6.12 1.98
CA ILE A 164 -7.10 -5.57 3.34
C ILE A 164 -8.06 -4.40 3.58
N THR A 165 -8.49 -3.67 2.54
CA THR A 165 -9.55 -2.66 2.68
C THR A 165 -10.85 -3.30 3.13
N GLN A 166 -11.24 -4.43 2.53
CA GLN A 166 -12.46 -5.12 2.89
C GLN A 166 -12.36 -5.76 4.28
N VAL A 167 -11.19 -6.30 4.65
CA VAL A 167 -10.93 -6.77 6.02
C VAL A 167 -11.11 -5.62 7.02
N ASN A 168 -10.52 -4.45 6.75
CA ASN A 168 -10.68 -3.28 7.61
C ASN A 168 -12.14 -2.82 7.70
N GLN A 169 -12.91 -2.91 6.60
CA GLN A 169 -14.34 -2.65 6.63
C GLN A 169 -15.09 -3.65 7.51
N PHE A 170 -14.75 -4.94 7.46
CA PHE A 170 -15.40 -5.95 8.30
C PHE A 170 -15.15 -5.73 9.78
N ILE A 171 -13.92 -5.34 10.14
CA ILE A 171 -13.56 -5.00 11.52
C ILE A 171 -14.30 -3.73 11.96
N PHE A 172 -14.30 -2.69 11.12
CA PHE A 172 -14.95 -1.42 11.44
C PHE A 172 -16.47 -1.53 11.58
N SER A 173 -17.11 -2.33 10.74
CA SER A 173 -18.56 -2.57 10.80
C SER A 173 -18.95 -3.61 11.86
N GLU A 174 -17.99 -4.17 12.58
CA GLU A 174 -18.17 -5.26 13.55
C GLU A 174 -18.83 -6.52 12.96
N SER A 175 -18.83 -6.65 11.62
CA SER A 175 -19.26 -7.87 10.93
C SER A 175 -18.27 -9.04 11.11
N SER A 176 -17.01 -8.72 11.43
CA SER A 176 -16.03 -9.65 11.95
C SER A 176 -15.60 -9.26 13.36
N ASP A 177 -15.41 -10.25 14.24
CA ASP A 177 -14.95 -10.02 15.62
C ASP A 177 -13.50 -9.53 15.67
N PHE A 178 -12.68 -10.14 14.83
CA PHE A 178 -11.27 -9.81 14.62
C PHE A 178 -10.95 -9.92 13.13
N GLY A 179 -9.86 -9.27 12.71
CA GLY A 179 -9.29 -9.49 11.40
C GLY A 179 -7.78 -9.27 11.37
N PHE A 180 -7.13 -10.01 10.47
CA PHE A 180 -5.71 -9.89 10.23
C PHE A 180 -5.45 -8.74 9.25
N THR A 181 -4.72 -7.72 9.70
CA THR A 181 -4.50 -6.48 8.94
C THR A 181 -3.10 -5.90 9.15
N SER A 182 -2.84 -4.73 8.58
CA SER A 182 -1.57 -4.03 8.67
C SER A 182 -1.49 -3.17 9.92
N LYS A 183 -0.30 -3.06 10.52
CA LYS A 183 -0.06 -2.14 11.64
C LYS A 183 -0.42 -0.69 11.31
N SER A 184 -0.25 -0.29 10.05
CA SER A 184 -0.65 1.03 9.54
C SER A 184 -2.15 1.33 9.69
N ALA A 185 -3.00 0.30 9.79
CA ALA A 185 -4.43 0.47 9.98
C ALA A 185 -4.74 1.19 11.30
N LEU A 186 -3.91 1.03 12.33
CA LEU A 186 -4.09 1.71 13.63
C LEU A 186 -4.05 3.24 13.54
N HIS A 187 -3.53 3.79 12.44
CA HIS A 187 -3.48 5.23 12.19
C HIS A 187 -4.68 5.75 11.37
N SER A 188 -5.61 4.87 10.98
CA SER A 188 -6.85 5.28 10.29
C SER A 188 -7.81 5.95 11.26
N GLU A 189 -8.50 7.01 10.81
CA GLU A 189 -9.56 7.66 11.57
C GLU A 189 -10.69 6.70 11.97
N SER A 190 -10.98 5.71 11.11
CA SER A 190 -11.97 4.65 11.37
C SER A 190 -11.68 3.87 12.65
N PHE A 191 -10.43 3.91 13.12
CA PHE A 191 -9.91 3.04 14.16
C PHE A 191 -9.45 3.80 15.43
N GLN A 192 -9.87 5.05 15.62
CA GLN A 192 -9.52 5.85 16.80
C GLN A 192 -10.33 5.50 18.08
N LYS A 193 -11.37 4.67 18.00
CA LYS A 193 -12.19 4.24 19.15
C LYS A 193 -11.87 2.80 19.56
N LYS A 194 -11.85 2.53 20.87
CA LYS A 194 -11.66 1.24 21.58
C LYS A 194 -11.31 0.06 20.67
N GLN A 195 -10.04 -0.30 20.66
CA GLN A 195 -9.52 -1.41 19.87
C GLN A 195 -8.67 -2.33 20.71
N ILE A 196 -8.71 -3.61 20.37
CA ILE A 196 -7.71 -4.57 20.83
C ILE A 196 -6.88 -4.94 19.62
N SER A 197 -5.57 -4.77 19.77
CA SER A 197 -4.60 -5.19 18.75
C SER A 197 -3.60 -6.15 19.37
N PHE A 198 -3.23 -7.17 18.60
CA PHE A 198 -2.18 -8.11 18.94
C PHE A 198 -1.11 -8.09 17.87
N GLN A 199 0.15 -8.02 18.30
CA GLN A 199 1.27 -8.23 17.41
C GLN A 199 1.37 -9.71 17.07
N ILE A 200 1.57 -10.01 15.79
CA ILE A 200 1.88 -11.37 15.34
C ILE A 200 3.40 -11.50 15.26
N ASP A 201 3.94 -12.62 15.73
CA ASP A 201 5.39 -12.87 15.68
C ASP A 201 5.87 -12.85 14.21
N PRO A 202 6.79 -11.94 13.83
CA PRO A 202 7.34 -11.87 12.48
C PRO A 202 8.03 -13.16 12.01
N LYS A 203 8.38 -14.09 12.91
CA LYS A 203 8.94 -15.40 12.56
C LYS A 203 7.89 -16.39 12.06
N SER A 204 6.60 -16.10 12.24
CA SER A 204 5.51 -16.99 11.86
C SER A 204 5.04 -16.84 10.41
N TYR A 205 5.55 -15.84 9.68
CA TYR A 205 5.22 -15.58 8.28
C TYR A 205 6.43 -14.98 7.55
N ALA A 206 6.44 -15.09 6.21
CA ALA A 206 7.49 -14.49 5.39
C ALA A 206 7.45 -12.95 5.49
N PRO A 207 8.60 -12.25 5.58
CA PRO A 207 8.62 -10.79 5.66
C PRO A 207 7.81 -10.14 4.53
N ILE A 208 6.94 -9.19 4.88
CA ILE A 208 6.07 -8.47 3.94
C ILE A 208 6.88 -7.33 3.29
N MET A 209 7.87 -7.71 2.49
CA MET A 209 8.73 -6.75 1.79
C MET A 209 7.98 -6.13 0.61
N GLN A 210 7.77 -4.82 0.63
CA GLN A 210 6.93 -4.09 -0.32
C GLN A 210 7.77 -3.45 -1.42
N GLY A 211 7.39 -3.68 -2.68
CA GLY A 211 8.16 -3.23 -3.83
C GLY A 211 7.50 -2.10 -4.61
N VAL A 212 8.33 -1.25 -5.21
CA VAL A 212 7.92 -0.22 -6.17
C VAL A 212 8.58 -0.42 -7.53
N VAL A 213 7.81 -0.12 -8.59
CA VAL A 213 8.30 -0.03 -9.98
C VAL A 213 7.68 1.17 -10.70
N MET A 214 8.44 1.76 -11.63
CA MET A 214 7.95 2.66 -12.67
C MET A 214 7.45 1.85 -13.86
N LEU A 215 6.27 2.23 -14.37
CA LEU A 215 5.61 1.60 -15.50
C LEU A 215 5.96 2.32 -16.81
N LYS A 216 5.54 1.77 -17.95
CA LYS A 216 5.92 2.26 -19.29
C LYS A 216 5.63 3.75 -19.53
N SER A 217 4.63 4.34 -18.89
CA SER A 217 4.25 5.74 -19.10
C SER A 217 5.35 6.74 -18.70
N VAL A 218 6.35 6.34 -17.91
CA VAL A 218 7.54 7.17 -17.59
C VAL A 218 8.35 7.59 -18.82
N GLN A 219 8.14 6.95 -19.98
CA GLN A 219 8.78 7.32 -21.24
C GLN A 219 8.07 8.51 -21.92
N GLY A 220 6.92 8.96 -21.40
CA GLY A 220 6.14 10.07 -21.92
C GLY A 220 6.48 11.44 -21.33
N PRO A 221 5.61 12.44 -21.52
CA PRO A 221 5.86 13.83 -21.10
C PRO A 221 6.04 14.00 -19.58
N LYS A 222 5.43 13.10 -18.79
CA LYS A 222 5.48 13.11 -17.31
C LYS A 222 6.77 12.54 -16.70
N LYS A 223 7.76 12.18 -17.51
CA LYS A 223 8.99 11.49 -17.07
C LYS A 223 9.63 12.11 -15.83
N ASN A 224 9.83 13.42 -15.83
CA ASN A 224 10.50 14.12 -14.74
C ASN A 224 9.68 14.06 -13.44
N ALA A 225 8.38 14.29 -13.51
CA ALA A 225 7.47 14.21 -12.37
C ALA A 225 7.47 12.79 -11.75
N ILE A 226 7.38 11.76 -12.61
CA ILE A 226 7.42 10.35 -12.22
C ILE A 226 8.75 10.00 -11.54
N GLN A 227 9.87 10.44 -12.11
CA GLN A 227 11.21 10.22 -11.53
C GLN A 227 11.39 10.96 -10.20
N ASN A 228 10.86 12.18 -10.07
CA ASN A 228 10.88 12.94 -8.83
C ASN A 228 10.10 12.21 -7.74
N PHE A 229 8.88 11.75 -8.04
CA PHE A 229 8.08 11.01 -7.06
C PHE A 229 8.73 9.67 -6.70
N TYR A 230 9.24 8.92 -7.69
CA TYR A 230 9.99 7.67 -7.44
C TYR A 230 11.17 7.91 -6.50
N GLY A 231 11.97 8.96 -6.74
CA GLY A 231 13.09 9.33 -5.88
C GLY A 231 12.65 9.78 -4.49
N PHE A 232 11.55 10.54 -4.41
CA PHE A 232 11.00 11.07 -3.17
C PHE A 232 10.63 9.97 -2.17
N LEU A 233 10.12 8.83 -2.66
CA LEU A 233 9.78 7.65 -1.84
C LEU A 233 10.94 7.13 -0.97
N PHE A 234 12.19 7.47 -1.31
CA PHE A 234 13.39 7.00 -0.60
C PHE A 234 14.07 8.07 0.25
N THR A 235 13.44 9.24 0.42
CA THR A 235 13.98 10.33 1.25
C THR A 235 13.84 10.02 2.73
N LYS A 236 14.64 10.70 3.57
CA LYS A 236 14.53 10.61 5.04
C LYS A 236 13.15 11.03 5.56
N GLU A 237 12.50 11.96 4.86
CA GLU A 237 11.15 12.41 5.18
C GLU A 237 10.14 11.28 5.00
N VAL A 238 10.14 10.62 3.84
CA VAL A 238 9.28 9.45 3.62
C VAL A 238 9.62 8.32 4.58
N GLN A 239 10.89 8.05 4.86
CA GLN A 239 11.29 7.05 5.87
C GLN A 239 10.71 7.36 7.25
N SER A 240 10.65 8.64 7.64
CA SER A 240 10.07 9.07 8.91
C SER A 240 8.55 8.85 8.92
N ILE A 241 7.87 9.12 7.81
CA ILE A 241 6.44 8.79 7.62
C ILE A 241 6.24 7.27 7.75
N LEU A 242 7.05 6.44 7.07
CA LEU A 242 6.94 4.98 7.15
C LEU A 242 7.02 4.47 8.60
N LEU A 243 8.01 4.93 9.36
CA LEU A 243 8.19 4.58 10.76
C LEU A 243 7.01 5.04 11.62
N LYS A 244 6.49 6.27 11.38
CA LYS A 244 5.31 6.82 12.05
C LYS A 244 4.08 5.92 11.87
N TYR A 245 3.88 5.34 10.69
CA TYR A 245 2.77 4.41 10.40
C TYR A 245 3.08 2.94 10.74
N GLY A 246 4.21 2.66 11.39
CA GLY A 246 4.54 1.33 11.89
C GLY A 246 5.12 0.36 10.84
N TYR A 247 5.67 0.88 9.73
CA TYR A 247 6.48 0.09 8.81
C TYR A 247 7.92 -0.02 9.32
N GLU A 248 8.60 -1.09 8.91
CA GLU A 248 10.05 -1.20 8.99
C GLU A 248 10.68 -0.76 7.66
N LEU A 249 11.96 -0.37 7.71
CA LEU A 249 12.71 0.06 6.54
C LEU A 249 13.53 -1.12 5.96
N PRO A 250 13.60 -1.26 4.63
CA PRO A 250 14.56 -2.17 4.00
C PRO A 250 16.00 -1.82 4.43
N LYS A 251 16.83 -2.84 4.66
CA LYS A 251 18.26 -2.69 4.98
C LYS A 251 19.09 -2.48 3.73
#